data_AF-A0A1B7M3H7-F1
#
_entry.id   AF-A0A1B7M3H7-F1
#
_cell.length_a   1.000
_cell.length_b   1.000
_cell.length_c   1.000
_cell.angle_alpha   90.00
_cell.angle_beta   90.00
_cell.angle_gamma   90.00
#
_symmetry.space_group_name_H-M   'P 1'
#
loop_
_entity.id
_entity.type
_entity.pdbx_description
1 polymer ?
#
loop_
_entity_poly.entity_id
_entity_poly.type
_entity_poly.pdbx_seq_one_letter_code
_entity_poly.pdbx_strand_id
1 'polypeptide(L)'
;MSKTSNRRNSRLTTPVMITFVVIAALLIALTVASVVKAMTRGDDPVVVNAVLTGQSMEVNRTTGLDVIRFQAVRAPLPAEEDVSDTLDTCMAAEAREHLESLAGEGTSLEVEIEAYANAPNGELWAQIYQGGSDLGVKMVEAGYAVVDPASVDDPKKLDAMVAAQNKARHDELGIFSTDAECTLPSRVKPVLEMLEDLPASPRANDVTELTKYLGEMNSIRSDAQQTVAMLSAIPDTENDDSVAALAWGEAKQEYIDAIDNHLEEIRGLIEDAQAKRADLQGIDAPEPEPAPEPEPEEESEPQQEEQPQEAEESSAPEASAETPEEQPEESAATDAASAARLELQNEQLGSNGDAADEATE
;
A
#
# COMPACT_ATOMS: atom_id res chain seq x y z
N MET A 1 -13.44 19.11 -80.64
CA MET A 1 -13.13 17.69 -80.39
C MET A 1 -13.71 17.31 -79.04
N SER A 2 -14.90 16.71 -79.02
CA SER A 2 -15.64 16.38 -77.79
C SER A 2 -15.47 14.90 -77.48
N LYS A 3 -14.93 14.57 -76.30
CA LYS A 3 -14.71 13.21 -75.82
C LYS A 3 -16.05 12.62 -75.33
N THR A 4 -16.57 11.65 -76.06
CA THR A 4 -17.76 10.86 -75.70
C THR A 4 -17.43 9.91 -74.55
N SER A 5 -18.00 10.17 -73.37
CA SER A 5 -17.99 9.28 -72.21
C SER A 5 -19.09 8.21 -72.35
N ASN A 6 -18.70 6.97 -72.63
CA ASN A 6 -19.58 5.80 -72.63
C ASN A 6 -19.97 5.43 -71.19
N ARG A 7 -21.18 5.79 -70.75
CA ARG A 7 -21.80 5.23 -69.53
C ARG A 7 -22.34 3.84 -69.85
N ARG A 8 -21.66 2.79 -69.40
CA ARG A 8 -22.24 1.43 -69.29
C ARG A 8 -23.22 1.43 -68.11
N ASN A 9 -24.51 1.40 -68.42
CA ASN A 9 -25.54 1.10 -67.44
C ASN A 9 -25.47 -0.39 -67.06
N SER A 10 -24.73 -0.68 -66.00
CA SER A 10 -24.79 -1.96 -65.30
C SER A 10 -26.19 -2.13 -64.72
N ARG A 11 -26.99 -3.04 -65.31
CA ARG A 11 -28.25 -3.49 -64.73
C ARG A 11 -27.89 -4.40 -63.55
N LEU A 12 -27.79 -3.81 -62.36
CA LEU A 12 -27.76 -4.56 -61.11
C LEU A 12 -29.02 -5.42 -61.05
N THR A 13 -28.81 -6.73 -61.04
CA THR A 13 -29.88 -7.71 -60.87
C THR A 13 -30.49 -7.51 -59.48
N THR A 14 -31.82 -7.40 -59.44
CA THR A 14 -32.65 -7.20 -58.24
C THR A 14 -32.22 -8.00 -56.99
N PRO A 15 -31.74 -9.26 -57.07
CA PRO A 15 -31.25 -9.98 -55.88
C PRO A 15 -30.00 -9.35 -55.21
N VAL A 16 -29.14 -8.66 -55.97
CA VAL A 16 -27.92 -8.01 -55.42
C VAL A 16 -28.27 -6.73 -54.66
N MET A 17 -29.33 -6.03 -55.06
CA MET A 17 -29.79 -4.84 -54.35
C MET A 17 -30.43 -5.20 -53.00
N ILE A 18 -31.19 -6.30 -52.93
CA ILE A 18 -31.83 -6.77 -51.69
C ILE A 18 -30.78 -7.20 -50.66
N THR A 19 -29.73 -7.90 -51.08
CA THR A 19 -28.65 -8.32 -50.16
C THR A 19 -27.87 -7.14 -49.60
N PHE A 20 -27.60 -6.11 -50.41
CA PHE A 20 -26.96 -4.87 -49.92
C PHE A 20 -27.82 -4.12 -48.91
N VAL A 21 -29.14 -4.05 -49.11
CA VAL A 21 -30.05 -3.38 -48.16
C VAL A 21 -30.13 -4.15 -46.83
N VAL A 22 -30.16 -5.48 -46.86
CA VAL A 22 -30.17 -6.30 -45.64
C VAL A 22 -28.86 -6.19 -44.87
N ILE A 23 -27.70 -6.18 -45.55
CA ILE A 23 -26.39 -6.01 -44.90
C ILE A 23 -26.26 -4.59 -44.33
N ALA A 24 -26.68 -3.56 -45.06
CA ALA A 24 -26.67 -2.19 -44.56
C ALA A 24 -27.61 -2.01 -43.35
N ALA A 25 -28.80 -2.61 -43.39
CA ALA A 25 -29.73 -2.60 -42.25
C ALA A 25 -29.16 -3.35 -41.03
N LEU A 26 -28.45 -4.46 -41.23
CA LEU A 26 -27.75 -5.19 -40.17
C LEU A 26 -26.59 -4.37 -39.58
N LEU A 27 -25.81 -3.68 -40.40
CA LEU A 27 -24.72 -2.81 -39.94
C LEU A 27 -25.25 -1.57 -39.20
N ILE A 28 -26.39 -1.01 -39.64
CA ILE A 28 -27.06 0.09 -38.93
C ILE A 28 -27.67 -0.42 -37.60
N ALA A 29 -28.27 -1.61 -37.58
CA ALA A 29 -28.80 -2.20 -36.35
C ALA A 29 -27.69 -2.53 -35.32
N LEU A 30 -26.53 -3.02 -35.78
CA LEU A 30 -25.38 -3.31 -34.92
C LEU A 30 -24.73 -2.04 -34.37
N THR A 31 -24.69 -0.95 -35.14
CA THR A 31 -24.18 0.36 -34.68
C THR A 31 -25.13 1.05 -33.71
N VAL A 32 -26.45 0.93 -33.90
CA VAL A 32 -27.43 1.46 -32.93
C VAL A 32 -27.44 0.64 -31.63
N ALA A 33 -27.32 -0.69 -31.71
CA ALA A 33 -27.28 -1.53 -30.50
C ALA A 33 -26.03 -1.30 -29.63
N SER A 34 -24.91 -0.89 -30.22
CA SER A 34 -23.67 -0.57 -29.47
C SER A 34 -23.75 0.80 -28.78
N VAL A 35 -24.45 1.78 -29.36
CA VAL A 35 -24.67 3.09 -28.72
C VAL A 35 -25.75 3.04 -27.64
N VAL A 36 -26.78 2.21 -27.79
CA VAL A 36 -27.88 2.13 -26.80
C VAL A 36 -27.43 1.45 -25.50
N LYS A 37 -26.50 0.49 -25.53
CA LYS A 37 -25.98 -0.13 -24.30
C LYS A 37 -25.17 0.87 -23.43
N ALA A 38 -24.64 1.94 -24.04
CA ALA A 38 -23.97 3.02 -23.33
C ALA A 38 -24.94 4.06 -22.71
N MET A 39 -26.23 4.06 -23.06
CA MET A 39 -27.22 5.02 -22.53
C MET A 39 -28.21 4.43 -21.51
N THR A 40 -28.18 3.12 -21.25
CA THR A 40 -29.16 2.47 -20.36
C THR A 40 -28.67 2.24 -18.92
N ARG A 41 -27.41 2.55 -18.61
CA ARG A 41 -27.00 2.78 -17.22
C ARG A 41 -27.10 4.27 -16.98
N GLY A 42 -28.04 4.69 -16.13
CA GLY A 42 -28.22 6.07 -15.72
C GLY A 42 -27.12 6.50 -14.76
N ASP A 43 -25.86 6.30 -15.15
CA ASP A 43 -24.70 6.67 -14.37
C ASP A 43 -24.32 8.08 -14.79
N ASP A 44 -24.46 9.02 -13.86
CA ASP A 44 -24.03 10.40 -14.04
C ASP A 44 -22.58 10.41 -14.57
N PRO A 45 -22.26 11.18 -15.62
CA PRO A 45 -20.91 11.22 -16.17
C PRO A 45 -19.95 11.66 -15.07
N VAL A 46 -18.97 10.81 -14.75
CA VAL A 46 -17.91 11.10 -13.79
C VAL A 46 -16.68 11.52 -14.57
N VAL A 47 -16.20 12.74 -14.32
CA VAL A 47 -15.01 13.28 -14.99
C VAL A 47 -13.95 13.61 -13.96
N VAL A 48 -12.71 13.19 -14.19
CA VAL A 48 -11.59 13.51 -13.30
C VAL A 48 -11.32 15.01 -13.30
N ASN A 49 -11.36 15.63 -12.11
CA ASN A 49 -10.89 16.99 -11.90
C ASN A 49 -9.39 17.00 -11.56
N ALA A 50 -8.97 16.15 -10.63
CA ALA A 50 -7.56 16.01 -10.25
C ALA A 50 -7.27 14.62 -9.67
N VAL A 51 -6.06 14.12 -9.87
CA VAL A 51 -5.56 12.92 -9.17
C VAL A 51 -4.85 13.36 -7.89
N LEU A 52 -5.38 12.93 -6.74
CA LEU A 52 -4.90 13.37 -5.43
C LEU A 52 -3.77 12.47 -4.92
N THR A 53 -3.94 11.15 -5.04
CA THR A 53 -2.98 10.14 -4.59
C THR A 53 -2.94 8.96 -5.56
N GLY A 54 -2.10 7.95 -5.32
CA GLY A 54 -2.13 6.70 -6.09
C GLY A 54 -3.43 5.89 -5.94
N GLN A 55 -4.34 6.29 -5.03
CA GLN A 55 -5.61 5.59 -4.80
C GLN A 55 -6.85 6.47 -4.77
N SER A 56 -6.72 7.79 -4.90
CA SER A 56 -7.85 8.72 -4.82
C SER A 56 -7.79 9.83 -5.85
N MET A 57 -8.97 10.26 -6.30
CA MET A 57 -9.18 11.29 -7.31
C MET A 57 -10.34 12.19 -6.91
N GLU A 58 -10.20 13.48 -7.17
CA GLU A 58 -11.32 14.40 -7.16
C GLU A 58 -12.02 14.33 -8.52
N VAL A 59 -13.33 14.12 -8.50
CA VAL A 59 -14.15 13.95 -9.69
C VAL A 59 -15.34 14.90 -9.69
N ASN A 60 -15.69 15.37 -10.88
CA ASN A 60 -16.91 16.12 -11.12
C ASN A 60 -18.03 15.16 -11.51
N ARG A 61 -19.12 15.21 -10.73
CA ARG A 61 -20.36 14.46 -10.94
C ARG A 61 -21.51 15.46 -11.07
N THR A 62 -22.68 14.99 -11.51
CA THR A 62 -23.88 15.83 -11.60
C THR A 62 -24.24 16.52 -10.27
N THR A 63 -23.86 15.92 -9.14
CA THR A 63 -24.08 16.44 -7.78
C THR A 63 -23.04 17.44 -7.29
N GLY A 64 -21.90 17.59 -7.98
CA GLY A 64 -20.79 18.45 -7.55
C GLY A 64 -19.43 17.77 -7.64
N LEU A 65 -18.45 18.33 -6.94
CA LEU A 65 -17.13 17.72 -6.75
C LEU A 65 -17.20 16.71 -5.59
N ASP A 66 -16.74 15.49 -5.85
CA ASP A 66 -16.60 14.43 -4.85
C ASP A 66 -15.17 13.87 -4.92
N VAL A 67 -14.69 13.29 -3.81
CA VAL A 67 -13.45 12.49 -3.80
C VAL A 67 -13.83 11.02 -3.85
N ILE A 68 -13.32 10.31 -4.86
CA ILE A 68 -13.47 8.85 -4.98
C ILE A 68 -12.14 8.16 -4.67
N ARG A 69 -12.21 7.00 -4.02
CA ARG A 69 -11.06 6.15 -3.68
C ARG A 69 -11.30 4.72 -4.16
N PHE A 70 -10.23 4.03 -4.56
CA PHE A 70 -10.35 2.61 -4.90
C PHE A 70 -10.79 1.79 -3.69
N GLN A 71 -11.81 0.96 -3.88
CA GLN A 71 -12.30 0.05 -2.86
C GLN A 71 -11.36 -1.16 -2.66
N ALA A 72 -11.02 -1.84 -3.76
CA ALA A 72 -10.39 -3.16 -3.76
C ALA A 72 -8.85 -3.16 -3.63
N VAL A 73 -8.24 -1.97 -3.59
CA VAL A 73 -6.77 -1.82 -3.54
C VAL A 73 -6.36 -0.73 -2.57
N ARG A 74 -5.11 -0.79 -2.14
CA ARG A 74 -4.43 0.28 -1.40
C ARG A 74 -3.19 0.71 -2.17
N ALA A 75 -2.94 2.01 -2.26
CA ALA A 75 -1.70 2.54 -2.82
C ALA A 75 -0.94 3.32 -1.75
N PRO A 76 0.39 3.43 -1.86
CA PRO A 76 1.17 4.26 -0.95
C PRO A 76 0.65 5.69 -0.90
N LEU A 77 0.60 6.25 0.31
CA LEU A 77 0.21 7.64 0.55
C LEU A 77 1.45 8.47 0.88
N PRO A 78 1.48 9.77 0.52
CA PRO A 78 2.58 10.62 0.92
C PRO A 78 2.71 10.64 2.45
N ALA A 79 3.95 10.69 2.94
CA ALA A 79 4.20 10.86 4.37
C ALA A 79 3.58 12.16 4.88
N GLU A 80 3.10 12.14 6.12
CA GLU A 80 2.69 13.37 6.82
C GLU A 80 3.90 14.32 6.97
N GLU A 81 3.62 15.61 7.12
CA GLU A 81 4.67 16.60 7.35
C GLU A 81 5.52 16.21 8.57
N ASP A 82 6.85 16.31 8.44
CA ASP A 82 7.84 15.95 9.45
C ASP A 82 7.90 14.45 9.85
N VAL A 83 7.19 13.57 9.15
CA VAL A 83 7.31 12.10 9.30
C VAL A 83 8.25 11.55 8.24
N SER A 84 9.19 10.69 8.65
CA SER A 84 10.10 10.03 7.72
C SER A 84 9.38 8.98 6.87
N ASP A 85 9.85 8.80 5.63
CA ASP A 85 9.29 7.79 4.74
C ASP A 85 9.35 6.37 5.32
N THR A 86 8.25 5.64 5.17
CA THR A 86 8.10 4.25 5.58
C THR A 86 7.86 3.37 4.35
N LEU A 87 7.75 2.05 4.57
CA LEU A 87 7.34 1.14 3.50
C LEU A 87 5.91 1.42 3.01
N ASP A 88 5.06 2.03 3.83
CA ASP A 88 3.69 2.41 3.45
C ASP A 88 3.63 3.70 2.62
N THR A 89 4.65 4.56 2.71
CA THR A 89 4.71 5.83 1.95
C THR A 89 5.63 5.75 0.74
N CYS A 90 6.47 4.72 0.68
CA CYS A 90 7.39 4.48 -0.42
C CYS A 90 6.65 4.43 -1.76
N MET A 91 7.13 5.22 -2.72
CA MET A 91 6.59 5.34 -4.07
C MET A 91 5.19 5.97 -4.19
N ALA A 92 4.75 6.74 -3.19
CA ALA A 92 3.46 7.44 -3.25
C ALA A 92 3.35 8.44 -4.40
N ALA A 93 4.44 9.16 -4.73
CA ALA A 93 4.46 10.11 -5.83
C ALA A 93 4.34 9.40 -7.18
N GLU A 94 5.09 8.32 -7.37
CA GLU A 94 5.11 7.50 -8.58
C GLU A 94 3.77 6.78 -8.77
N ALA A 95 3.14 6.32 -7.69
CA ALA A 95 1.80 5.74 -7.75
C ALA A 95 0.76 6.78 -8.19
N ARG A 96 0.84 8.02 -7.67
CA ARG A 96 -0.02 9.14 -8.10
C ARG A 96 0.19 9.46 -9.58
N GLU A 97 1.45 9.59 -10.01
CA GLU A 97 1.80 9.87 -11.42
C GLU A 97 1.34 8.75 -12.36
N HIS A 98 1.45 7.48 -11.94
CA HIS A 98 0.96 6.36 -12.73
C HIS A 98 -0.56 6.42 -12.88
N LEU A 99 -1.30 6.68 -11.80
CA LEU A 99 -2.75 6.85 -11.88
C LEU A 99 -3.14 8.05 -12.76
N GLU A 100 -2.42 9.16 -12.67
CA GLU A 100 -2.60 10.33 -13.53
C GLU A 100 -2.34 10.01 -15.02
N SER A 101 -1.40 9.12 -15.32
CA SER A 101 -1.16 8.65 -16.69
C SER A 101 -2.29 7.79 -17.25
N LEU A 102 -3.01 7.07 -16.38
CA LEU A 102 -4.18 6.26 -16.75
C LEU A 102 -5.44 7.12 -16.85
N ALA A 103 -5.66 7.97 -15.86
CA ALA A 103 -6.90 8.72 -15.66
C ALA A 103 -6.64 10.15 -15.16
N GLY A 104 -5.86 10.93 -15.91
CA GLY A 104 -5.60 12.33 -15.60
C GLY A 104 -6.82 13.25 -15.77
N GLU A 105 -6.64 14.54 -15.49
CA GLU A 105 -7.67 15.58 -15.60
C GLU A 105 -8.45 15.51 -16.93
N GLY A 106 -9.78 15.61 -16.84
CA GLY A 106 -10.69 15.57 -17.97
C GLY A 106 -11.04 14.17 -18.47
N THR A 107 -10.46 13.11 -17.88
CA THR A 107 -10.80 11.72 -18.23
C THR A 107 -12.22 11.38 -17.76
N SER A 108 -13.04 10.80 -18.66
CA SER A 108 -14.35 10.25 -18.30
C SER A 108 -14.20 8.84 -17.71
N LEU A 109 -14.85 8.60 -16.58
CA LEU A 109 -14.82 7.35 -15.84
C LEU A 109 -16.21 6.70 -15.76
N GLU A 110 -16.21 5.38 -15.68
CA GLU A 110 -17.34 4.58 -15.25
C GLU A 110 -17.07 4.20 -13.78
N VAL A 111 -17.95 4.60 -12.86
CA VAL A 111 -17.72 4.43 -11.42
C VAL A 111 -18.88 3.68 -10.79
N GLU A 112 -18.58 2.55 -10.15
CA GLU A 112 -19.54 1.76 -9.38
C GLU A 112 -19.28 2.01 -7.90
N ILE A 113 -20.13 2.82 -7.27
CA ILE A 113 -20.06 3.15 -5.83
C ILE A 113 -20.89 2.11 -5.07
N GLU A 114 -20.31 1.45 -4.08
CA GLU A 114 -21.06 0.53 -3.23
C GLU A 114 -21.89 1.27 -2.16
N ALA A 115 -22.95 0.62 -1.67
CA ALA A 115 -23.95 1.22 -0.80
C ALA A 115 -23.41 1.70 0.57
N TYR A 116 -22.18 1.36 0.93
CA TYR A 116 -21.48 1.89 2.10
C TYR A 116 -20.78 3.21 1.76
N ALA A 117 -21.56 4.23 1.42
CA ALA A 117 -21.09 5.55 0.99
C ALA A 117 -20.40 6.43 2.08
N ASN A 118 -19.93 5.82 3.17
CA ASN A 118 -19.34 6.53 4.31
C ASN A 118 -17.91 6.03 4.55
N ALA A 119 -17.03 6.19 3.57
CA ALA A 119 -15.61 6.05 3.84
C ALA A 119 -15.18 7.06 4.90
N PRO A 120 -14.07 6.79 5.62
CA PRO A 120 -13.43 7.80 6.45
C PRO A 120 -13.25 9.11 5.66
N ASN A 121 -13.50 10.25 6.32
CA ASN A 121 -13.30 11.59 5.77
C ASN A 121 -14.22 12.01 4.61
N GLY A 122 -15.33 11.30 4.38
CA GLY A 122 -16.33 11.68 3.37
C GLY A 122 -15.94 11.33 1.93
N GLU A 123 -14.94 10.46 1.75
CA GLU A 123 -14.61 9.87 0.47
C GLU A 123 -15.68 8.85 0.03
N LEU A 124 -15.76 8.58 -1.27
CA LEU A 124 -16.62 7.55 -1.83
C LEU A 124 -15.75 6.39 -2.30
N TRP A 125 -15.90 5.23 -1.66
CA TRP A 125 -15.21 4.01 -2.10
C TRP A 125 -15.92 3.44 -3.32
N ALA A 126 -15.16 3.18 -4.37
CA ALA A 126 -15.71 2.76 -5.64
C ALA A 126 -14.80 1.80 -6.41
N GLN A 127 -15.44 1.05 -7.30
CA GLN A 127 -14.76 0.39 -8.41
C GLN A 127 -14.73 1.36 -9.58
N ILE A 128 -13.55 1.63 -10.11
CA ILE A 128 -13.32 2.72 -11.06
C ILE A 128 -12.82 2.11 -12.37
N TYR A 129 -13.50 2.44 -13.47
CA TYR A 129 -13.22 1.89 -14.79
C TYR A 129 -13.00 3.00 -15.81
N GLN A 130 -12.12 2.73 -16.78
CA GLN A 130 -11.89 3.58 -17.95
C GLN A 130 -11.99 2.72 -19.21
N GLY A 131 -12.97 3.01 -20.08
CA GLY A 131 -13.19 2.24 -21.30
C GLY A 131 -13.41 0.75 -21.04
N GLY A 132 -14.08 0.41 -19.93
CA GLY A 132 -14.31 -0.97 -19.46
C GLY A 132 -13.12 -1.66 -18.80
N SER A 133 -11.98 -0.98 -18.62
CA SER A 133 -10.82 -1.53 -17.87
C SER A 133 -10.87 -1.08 -16.41
N ASP A 134 -10.75 -2.01 -15.46
CA ASP A 134 -10.67 -1.72 -14.02
C ASP A 134 -9.32 -1.06 -13.70
N LEU A 135 -9.35 0.20 -13.28
CA LEU A 135 -8.14 0.98 -12.99
C LEU A 135 -7.41 0.47 -11.74
N GLY A 136 -8.12 -0.08 -10.75
CA GLY A 136 -7.49 -0.66 -9.56
C GLY A 136 -6.63 -1.88 -9.93
N VAL A 137 -7.14 -2.72 -10.84
CA VAL A 137 -6.36 -3.83 -11.41
C VAL A 137 -5.12 -3.30 -12.15
N LYS A 138 -5.23 -2.20 -12.91
CA LYS A 138 -4.08 -1.60 -13.61
C LYS A 138 -3.01 -1.08 -12.65
N MET A 139 -3.41 -0.47 -11.54
CA MET A 139 -2.48 -0.05 -10.49
C MET A 139 -1.74 -1.25 -9.87
N VAL A 140 -2.44 -2.36 -9.63
CA VAL A 140 -1.84 -3.60 -9.09
C VAL A 140 -0.91 -4.26 -10.11
N GLU A 141 -1.31 -4.36 -11.39
CA GLU A 141 -0.49 -4.91 -12.47
C GLU A 141 0.84 -4.15 -12.64
N ALA A 142 0.83 -2.84 -12.38
CA ALA A 142 2.01 -1.99 -12.43
C ALA A 142 2.84 -1.97 -11.13
N GLY A 143 2.37 -2.64 -10.07
CA GLY A 143 3.02 -2.67 -8.77
C GLY A 143 2.90 -1.37 -7.96
N TYR A 144 1.98 -0.48 -8.31
CA TYR A 144 1.75 0.79 -7.58
C TYR A 144 0.59 0.73 -6.59
N ALA A 145 -0.07 -0.42 -6.50
CA ALA A 145 -1.07 -0.71 -5.49
C ALA A 145 -1.02 -2.19 -5.09
N VAL A 146 -1.55 -2.48 -3.91
CA VAL A 146 -1.74 -3.82 -3.37
C VAL A 146 -3.22 -4.13 -3.27
N VAL A 147 -3.55 -5.41 -3.41
CA VAL A 147 -4.92 -5.89 -3.23
C VAL A 147 -5.30 -5.77 -1.76
N ASP A 148 -6.50 -5.29 -1.48
CA ASP A 148 -7.16 -5.40 -0.18
C ASP A 148 -8.19 -6.53 -0.27
N PRO A 149 -7.87 -7.76 0.19
CA PRO A 149 -8.75 -8.91 0.05
C PRO A 149 -10.07 -8.74 0.81
N ALA A 150 -10.08 -7.99 1.91
CA ALA A 150 -11.27 -7.77 2.73
C ALA A 150 -12.33 -6.92 2.01
N SER A 151 -11.90 -6.13 1.03
CA SER A 151 -12.75 -5.25 0.22
C SER A 151 -13.19 -5.85 -1.14
N VAL A 152 -12.97 -7.16 -1.37
CA VAL A 152 -13.32 -7.83 -2.63
C VAL A 152 -14.30 -8.98 -2.40
N ASP A 153 -15.58 -8.72 -2.68
CA ASP A 153 -16.66 -9.70 -2.49
C ASP A 153 -16.68 -10.85 -3.51
N ASP A 154 -16.21 -10.63 -4.74
CA ASP A 154 -16.18 -11.66 -5.79
C ASP A 154 -14.87 -12.47 -5.72
N PRO A 155 -14.90 -13.77 -5.36
CA PRO A 155 -13.69 -14.59 -5.26
C PRO A 155 -12.90 -14.68 -6.56
N LYS A 156 -13.58 -14.65 -7.72
CA LYS A 156 -12.88 -14.71 -9.01
C LYS A 156 -12.14 -13.42 -9.32
N LYS A 157 -12.71 -12.28 -8.93
CA LYS A 157 -12.05 -10.98 -9.03
C LYS A 157 -10.84 -10.95 -8.10
N LEU A 158 -11.00 -11.41 -6.86
CA LEU A 158 -9.91 -11.52 -5.90
C LEU A 158 -8.76 -12.38 -6.45
N ASP A 159 -9.05 -13.58 -6.96
CA ASP A 159 -8.04 -14.47 -7.56
C ASP A 159 -7.28 -13.78 -8.71
N ALA A 160 -7.98 -13.05 -9.57
CA ALA A 160 -7.37 -12.32 -10.68
C ALA A 160 -6.47 -11.17 -10.20
N MET A 161 -6.90 -10.44 -9.17
CA MET A 161 -6.13 -9.34 -8.58
C MET A 161 -4.89 -9.85 -7.85
N VAL A 162 -5.01 -10.93 -7.08
CA VAL A 162 -3.87 -11.60 -6.42
C VAL A 162 -2.88 -12.13 -7.46
N ALA A 163 -3.36 -12.70 -8.57
CA ALA A 163 -2.51 -13.12 -9.67
C ALA A 163 -1.76 -11.93 -10.31
N ALA A 164 -2.42 -10.78 -10.49
CA ALA A 164 -1.79 -9.56 -10.98
C ALA A 164 -0.72 -9.04 -10.01
N GLN A 165 -1.00 -9.02 -8.70
CA GLN A 165 -0.02 -8.62 -7.68
C GLN A 165 1.19 -9.55 -7.67
N ASN A 166 0.98 -10.87 -7.70
CA ASN A 166 2.07 -11.84 -7.75
C ASN A 166 2.91 -11.70 -9.02
N LYS A 167 2.29 -11.33 -10.14
CA LYS A 167 3.01 -11.01 -11.36
C LYS A 167 3.85 -9.74 -11.22
N ALA A 168 3.29 -8.66 -10.66
CA ALA A 168 4.05 -7.42 -10.39
C ALA A 168 5.23 -7.66 -9.45
N ARG A 169 5.04 -8.51 -8.43
CA ARG A 169 6.11 -8.97 -7.53
C ARG A 169 7.19 -9.74 -8.27
N HIS A 170 6.81 -10.69 -9.12
CA HIS A 170 7.76 -11.49 -9.90
C HIS A 170 8.55 -10.66 -10.92
N ASP A 171 7.89 -9.68 -11.53
CA ASP A 171 8.49 -8.77 -12.51
C ASP A 171 9.24 -7.59 -11.85
N GLU A 172 9.31 -7.55 -10.51
CA GLU A 172 9.95 -6.49 -9.70
C GLU A 172 9.46 -5.07 -10.07
N LEU A 173 8.14 -4.86 -10.15
CA LEU A 173 7.52 -3.59 -10.53
C LEU A 173 7.06 -2.77 -9.33
N GLY A 174 7.11 -1.43 -9.47
CA GLY A 174 6.61 -0.48 -8.48
C GLY A 174 7.18 -0.76 -7.08
N ILE A 175 6.32 -0.89 -6.07
CA ILE A 175 6.71 -1.16 -4.67
C ILE A 175 7.46 -2.49 -4.48
N PHE A 176 7.42 -3.38 -5.48
CA PHE A 176 8.13 -4.65 -5.51
C PHE A 176 9.49 -4.56 -6.22
N SER A 177 9.89 -3.38 -6.69
CA SER A 177 11.14 -3.18 -7.40
C SER A 177 12.37 -3.26 -6.50
N THR A 178 13.49 -3.72 -7.05
CA THR A 178 14.82 -3.67 -6.43
C THR A 178 15.61 -2.41 -6.81
N ASP A 179 15.07 -1.56 -7.70
CA ASP A 179 15.73 -0.36 -8.20
C ASP A 179 15.43 0.89 -7.35
N ALA A 180 14.32 0.88 -6.60
CA ALA A 180 13.89 2.02 -5.77
C ALA A 180 14.34 1.82 -4.32
N GLU A 181 15.24 2.68 -3.80
CA GLU A 181 15.88 2.53 -2.48
C GLU A 181 14.89 2.43 -1.30
N CYS A 182 13.70 3.00 -1.44
CA CYS A 182 12.70 2.98 -0.37
C CYS A 182 11.96 1.64 -0.24
N THR A 183 12.00 0.76 -1.25
CA THR A 183 11.20 -0.46 -1.28
C THR A 183 11.78 -1.55 -0.38
N LEU A 184 10.95 -2.51 0.01
CA LEU A 184 11.40 -3.64 0.82
C LEU A 184 12.46 -4.48 0.08
N PRO A 185 12.29 -4.86 -1.21
CA PRO A 185 13.28 -5.68 -1.90
C PRO A 185 14.65 -5.02 -2.00
N SER A 186 14.73 -3.71 -2.26
CA SER A 186 16.00 -2.96 -2.31
C SER A 186 16.76 -2.96 -0.98
N ARG A 187 16.05 -3.10 0.14
CA ARG A 187 16.62 -3.13 1.49
C ARG A 187 17.00 -4.53 1.95
N VAL A 188 16.19 -5.54 1.60
CA VAL A 188 16.37 -6.93 2.07
C VAL A 188 17.34 -7.70 1.17
N LYS A 189 17.24 -7.57 -0.15
CA LYS A 189 18.03 -8.36 -1.11
C LYS A 189 19.56 -8.22 -0.92
N PRO A 190 20.13 -7.02 -0.73
CA PRO A 190 21.57 -6.90 -0.50
C PRO A 190 22.05 -7.62 0.76
N VAL A 191 21.21 -7.66 1.80
CA VAL A 191 21.52 -8.36 3.04
C VAL A 191 21.45 -9.86 2.84
N LEU A 192 20.43 -10.37 2.14
CA LEU A 192 20.37 -11.80 1.79
C LEU A 192 21.57 -12.22 0.93
N GLU A 193 21.93 -11.45 -0.10
CA GLU A 193 23.10 -11.73 -0.94
C GLU A 193 24.41 -11.74 -0.11
N MET A 194 24.53 -10.83 0.86
CA MET A 194 25.67 -10.77 1.79
C MET A 194 25.71 -11.98 2.74
N LEU A 195 24.55 -12.48 3.17
CA LEU A 195 24.42 -13.68 4.01
C LEU A 195 24.62 -14.98 3.24
N GLU A 196 24.34 -14.99 1.94
CA GLU A 196 24.61 -16.13 1.06
C GLU A 196 26.11 -16.25 0.71
N ASP A 197 26.83 -15.12 0.64
CA ASP A 197 28.27 -15.06 0.33
C ASP A 197 29.13 -14.81 1.58
N LEU A 198 28.83 -15.50 2.69
CA LEU A 198 29.64 -15.37 3.90
C LEU A 198 31.09 -15.79 3.64
N PRO A 199 32.08 -14.98 4.03
CA PRO A 199 33.48 -15.35 3.92
C PRO A 199 33.76 -16.59 4.76
N ALA A 200 34.42 -17.57 4.15
CA ALA A 200 34.83 -18.76 4.86
C ALA A 200 35.75 -18.42 6.05
N SER A 201 35.60 -19.18 7.14
CA SER A 201 36.45 -19.02 8.32
C SER A 201 37.93 -18.95 7.93
N PRO A 202 38.66 -17.91 8.36
CA PRO A 202 40.00 -17.68 7.89
C PRO A 202 40.92 -18.79 8.41
N ARG A 203 41.67 -19.40 7.49
CA ARG A 203 42.82 -20.25 7.83
C ARG A 203 43.99 -19.43 8.42
N ALA A 204 43.77 -18.14 8.68
CA ALA A 204 44.72 -17.19 9.23
C ALA A 204 45.48 -17.76 10.44
N ASN A 205 46.80 -17.62 10.41
CA ASN A 205 47.69 -17.86 11.55
C ASN A 205 48.12 -16.54 12.19
N ASP A 206 47.41 -15.46 11.90
CA ASP A 206 47.70 -14.11 12.35
C ASP A 206 46.48 -13.47 13.03
N VAL A 207 46.74 -12.77 14.14
CA VAL A 207 45.74 -12.09 14.96
C VAL A 207 45.13 -10.89 14.20
N THR A 208 45.90 -10.24 13.33
CA THR A 208 45.40 -9.09 12.55
C THR A 208 44.33 -9.52 11.56
N GLU A 209 44.57 -10.59 10.81
CA GLU A 209 43.60 -11.17 9.87
C GLU A 209 42.31 -11.63 10.59
N LEU A 210 42.43 -12.31 11.74
CA LEU A 210 41.28 -12.71 12.54
C LEU A 210 40.50 -11.49 13.09
N THR A 211 41.20 -10.42 13.48
CA THR A 211 40.53 -9.20 13.95
C THR A 211 39.75 -8.52 12.83
N LYS A 212 40.29 -8.49 11.61
CA LYS A 212 39.57 -7.97 10.44
C LYS A 212 38.33 -8.83 10.14
N TYR A 213 38.48 -10.14 10.12
CA TYR A 213 37.37 -11.09 9.90
C TYR A 213 36.27 -10.92 10.96
N LEU A 214 36.62 -10.83 12.24
CA LEU A 214 35.66 -10.56 13.32
C LEU A 214 34.96 -9.22 13.11
N GLY A 215 35.66 -8.19 12.66
CA GLY A 215 35.06 -6.90 12.32
C GLY A 215 34.03 -7.02 11.19
N GLU A 216 34.38 -7.74 10.13
CA GLU A 216 33.49 -8.03 9.00
C GLU A 216 32.24 -8.81 9.44
N MET A 217 32.39 -9.90 10.19
CA MET A 217 31.26 -10.70 10.71
C MET A 217 30.33 -9.91 11.62
N ASN A 218 30.87 -9.05 12.48
CA ASN A 218 30.04 -8.19 13.32
C ASN A 218 29.27 -7.13 12.49
N SER A 219 29.85 -6.65 11.38
CA SER A 219 29.15 -5.74 10.45
C SER A 219 27.98 -6.45 9.78
N ILE A 220 28.22 -7.62 9.17
CA ILE A 220 27.16 -8.42 8.50
C ILE A 220 26.04 -8.74 9.50
N ARG A 221 26.40 -9.16 10.72
CA ARG A 221 25.43 -9.44 11.79
C ARG A 221 24.58 -8.20 12.12
N SER A 222 25.19 -7.03 12.21
CA SER A 222 24.49 -5.77 12.51
C SER A 222 23.49 -5.41 11.42
N ASP A 223 23.89 -5.51 10.15
CA ASP A 223 23.03 -5.20 9.01
C ASP A 223 21.85 -6.18 8.93
N ALA A 224 22.10 -7.47 9.15
CA ALA A 224 21.07 -8.51 9.23
C ALA A 224 20.07 -8.26 10.38
N GLN A 225 20.55 -7.90 11.58
CA GLN A 225 19.69 -7.57 12.72
C GLN A 225 18.83 -6.32 12.47
N GLN A 226 19.38 -5.31 11.78
CA GLN A 226 18.62 -4.13 11.38
C GLN A 226 17.50 -4.49 10.39
N THR A 227 17.79 -5.37 9.43
CA THR A 227 16.79 -5.87 8.48
C THR A 227 15.69 -6.68 9.16
N VAL A 228 16.03 -7.54 10.13
CA VAL A 228 15.03 -8.24 10.95
C VAL A 228 14.16 -7.24 11.72
N ALA A 229 14.76 -6.24 12.38
CA ALA A 229 14.00 -5.23 13.10
C ALA A 229 13.03 -4.44 12.18
N MET A 230 13.46 -4.12 10.96
CA MET A 230 12.61 -3.50 9.95
C MET A 230 11.46 -4.42 9.53
N LEU A 231 11.74 -5.70 9.25
CA LEU A 231 10.72 -6.68 8.87
C LEU A 231 9.71 -6.91 10.01
N SER A 232 10.18 -7.00 11.25
CA SER A 232 9.33 -7.13 12.44
C SER A 232 8.42 -5.92 12.67
N ALA A 233 8.81 -4.73 12.19
CA ALA A 233 8.01 -3.51 12.28
C ALA A 233 6.86 -3.45 11.26
N ILE A 234 6.87 -4.31 10.23
CA ILE A 234 5.71 -4.45 9.33
C ILE A 234 4.57 -5.06 10.15
N PRO A 235 3.41 -4.37 10.28
CA PRO A 235 2.30 -4.90 11.05
C PRO A 235 1.78 -6.18 10.40
N ASP A 236 1.18 -7.04 11.22
CA ASP A 236 0.48 -8.20 10.68
C ASP A 236 -0.77 -7.74 9.92
N THR A 237 -1.28 -8.58 9.02
CA THR A 237 -2.36 -8.24 8.07
C THR A 237 -3.71 -7.92 8.70
N GLU A 238 -3.79 -7.86 10.04
CA GLU A 238 -5.00 -7.48 10.79
C GLU A 238 -5.29 -5.97 10.74
N ASN A 239 -4.35 -5.13 10.27
CA ASN A 239 -4.57 -3.70 10.06
C ASN A 239 -4.93 -3.42 8.58
N ASP A 240 -6.20 -3.07 8.33
CA ASP A 240 -6.83 -3.00 7.00
C ASP A 240 -6.25 -1.93 6.02
N ASP A 241 -5.32 -1.08 6.46
CA ASP A 241 -4.84 0.05 5.65
C ASP A 241 -3.32 0.08 5.41
N SER A 242 -2.52 -0.81 6.01
CA SER A 242 -1.07 -0.84 5.75
C SER A 242 -0.77 -1.50 4.40
N VAL A 243 -0.20 -0.72 3.47
CA VAL A 243 0.29 -1.20 2.18
C VAL A 243 1.41 -2.22 2.38
N ALA A 244 2.31 -1.98 3.35
CA ALA A 244 3.39 -2.89 3.66
C ALA A 244 2.89 -4.25 4.18
N ALA A 245 1.89 -4.25 5.07
CA ALA A 245 1.27 -5.47 5.56
C ALA A 245 0.59 -6.27 4.43
N LEU A 246 -0.19 -5.60 3.58
CA LEU A 246 -0.86 -6.25 2.44
C LEU A 246 0.13 -6.76 1.38
N ALA A 247 1.23 -6.03 1.14
CA ALA A 247 2.25 -6.44 0.17
C ALA A 247 3.11 -7.60 0.67
N TRP A 248 3.47 -7.60 1.96
CA TRP A 248 4.60 -8.37 2.47
C TRP A 248 4.31 -9.17 3.74
N GLY A 249 3.12 -9.04 4.35
CA GLY A 249 2.77 -9.69 5.61
C GLY A 249 2.96 -11.21 5.57
N GLU A 250 2.56 -11.87 4.48
CA GLU A 250 2.74 -13.32 4.31
C GLU A 250 4.21 -13.74 4.16
N ALA A 251 5.04 -12.91 3.51
CA ALA A 251 6.44 -13.21 3.19
C ALA A 251 7.42 -12.76 4.29
N LYS A 252 7.00 -11.84 5.17
CA LYS A 252 7.79 -11.27 6.27
C LYS A 252 8.45 -12.36 7.12
N GLN A 253 7.69 -13.37 7.55
CA GLN A 253 8.23 -14.42 8.42
C GLN A 253 9.25 -15.29 7.69
N GLU A 254 9.03 -15.60 6.41
CA GLU A 254 10.00 -16.34 5.60
C GLU A 254 11.34 -15.60 5.49
N TYR A 255 11.32 -14.27 5.30
CA TYR A 255 12.53 -13.46 5.30
C TYR A 255 13.23 -13.43 6.67
N ILE A 256 12.47 -13.30 7.76
CA ILE A 256 13.02 -13.31 9.12
C ILE A 256 13.70 -14.66 9.39
N ASP A 257 13.02 -15.77 9.12
CA ASP A 257 13.55 -17.12 9.34
C ASP A 257 14.82 -17.36 8.49
N ALA A 258 14.83 -16.90 7.23
CA ALA A 258 16.01 -16.99 6.38
C ALA A 258 17.21 -16.24 6.96
N ILE A 259 16.99 -15.00 7.43
CA ILE A 259 18.05 -14.19 8.04
C ILE A 259 18.52 -14.79 9.37
N ASP A 260 17.60 -15.25 10.22
CA ASP A 260 17.92 -15.83 11.54
C ASP A 260 18.78 -17.09 11.40
N ASN A 261 18.49 -17.95 10.42
CA ASN A 261 19.34 -19.11 10.13
C ASN A 261 20.81 -18.72 9.82
N HIS A 262 21.02 -17.65 9.06
CA HIS A 262 22.38 -17.15 8.78
C HIS A 262 23.01 -16.44 9.99
N LEU A 263 22.21 -15.79 10.83
CA LEU A 263 22.70 -15.18 12.08
C LEU A 263 23.26 -16.25 13.04
N GLU A 264 22.66 -17.44 13.09
CA GLU A 264 23.21 -18.59 13.83
C GLU A 264 24.55 -19.05 13.25
N GLU A 265 24.68 -19.14 11.93
CA GLU A 265 25.94 -19.47 11.25
C GLU A 265 27.03 -18.44 11.56
N ILE A 266 26.74 -17.15 11.42
CA ILE A 266 27.66 -16.04 11.75
C ILE A 266 28.11 -16.13 13.20
N ARG A 267 27.21 -16.46 14.13
CA ARG A 267 27.56 -16.63 15.54
C ARG A 267 28.61 -17.73 15.72
N GLY A 268 28.42 -18.89 15.11
CA GLY A 268 29.41 -19.97 15.12
C GLY A 268 30.76 -19.54 14.54
N LEU A 269 30.75 -18.83 13.41
CA LEU A 269 31.96 -18.30 12.77
C LEU A 269 32.72 -17.29 13.65
N ILE A 270 31.99 -16.45 14.40
CA ILE A 270 32.57 -15.50 15.36
C ILE A 270 33.19 -16.26 16.53
N GLU A 271 32.48 -17.22 17.12
CA GLU A 271 32.95 -18.03 18.25
C GLU A 271 34.24 -18.80 17.87
N ASP A 272 34.27 -19.44 16.69
CA ASP A 272 35.45 -20.13 16.16
C ASP A 272 36.64 -19.19 15.96
N ALA A 273 36.41 -18.01 15.36
CA ALA A 273 37.45 -17.02 15.13
C ALA A 273 37.99 -16.42 16.43
N GLN A 274 37.15 -16.23 17.45
CA GLN A 274 37.55 -15.79 18.79
C GLN A 274 38.39 -16.85 19.50
N ALA A 275 37.96 -18.12 19.47
CA ALA A 275 38.71 -19.22 20.07
C ALA A 275 40.11 -19.35 19.44
N LYS A 276 40.19 -19.27 18.10
CA LYS A 276 41.46 -19.30 17.38
C LYS A 276 42.35 -18.10 17.69
N ARG A 277 41.76 -16.91 17.85
CA ARG A 277 42.49 -15.71 18.25
C ARG A 277 43.07 -15.86 19.66
N ALA A 278 42.30 -16.40 20.60
CA ALA A 278 42.76 -16.65 21.97
C ALA A 278 43.94 -17.63 22.00
N ASP A 279 43.85 -18.73 21.25
CA ASP A 279 44.93 -19.72 21.07
C ASP A 279 46.22 -19.07 20.52
N LEU A 280 46.12 -18.26 19.45
CA LEU A 280 47.26 -17.54 18.88
C LEU A 280 47.87 -16.50 19.82
N GLN A 281 47.08 -15.95 20.74
CA GLN A 281 47.56 -15.00 21.74
C GLN A 281 48.14 -15.68 22.99
N GLY A 282 48.07 -17.02 23.07
CA GLY A 282 48.45 -17.77 24.27
C GLY A 282 47.58 -17.44 25.48
N ILE A 283 46.37 -16.95 25.24
CA ILE A 283 45.36 -16.75 26.26
C ILE A 283 44.57 -18.05 26.31
N ASP A 284 44.73 -18.84 27.39
CA ASP A 284 43.84 -19.98 27.62
C ASP A 284 42.40 -19.48 27.54
N ALA A 285 41.62 -20.03 26.59
CA ALA A 285 40.23 -19.64 26.42
C ALA A 285 39.51 -19.80 27.77
N PRO A 286 38.72 -18.81 28.23
CA PRO A 286 37.97 -18.97 29.47
C PRO A 286 37.11 -20.22 29.33
N GLU A 287 37.32 -21.20 30.22
CA GLU A 287 36.42 -22.34 30.33
C GLU A 287 34.99 -21.80 30.43
N PRO A 288 34.01 -22.37 29.69
CA PRO A 288 32.63 -21.96 29.85
C PRO A 288 32.29 -22.08 31.34
N GLU A 289 31.95 -20.96 31.97
CA GLU A 289 31.54 -20.98 33.37
C GLU A 289 30.44 -22.05 33.49
N PRO A 290 30.58 -23.01 34.43
CA PRO A 290 29.59 -24.05 34.59
C PRO A 290 28.23 -23.38 34.72
N ALA A 291 27.28 -23.81 33.89
CA ALA A 291 25.89 -23.34 33.98
C ALA A 291 25.51 -23.37 35.47
N PRO A 292 24.98 -22.27 36.03
CA PRO A 292 24.64 -22.21 37.44
C PRO A 292 23.84 -23.46 37.78
N GLU A 293 24.32 -24.23 38.76
CA GLU A 293 23.56 -25.36 39.30
C GLU A 293 22.15 -24.83 39.59
N PRO A 294 21.09 -25.52 39.15
CA PRO A 294 19.74 -25.07 39.41
C PRO A 294 19.61 -24.83 40.91
N GLU A 295 19.32 -23.58 41.29
CA GLU A 295 18.99 -23.26 42.66
C GLU A 295 17.88 -24.23 43.10
N PRO A 296 18.01 -24.90 44.26
CA PRO A 296 17.00 -25.83 44.72
C PRO A 296 15.67 -25.09 44.78
N GLU A 297 14.67 -25.62 44.07
CA GLU A 297 13.28 -25.22 44.20
C GLU A 297 12.94 -25.25 45.69
N GLU A 298 12.83 -24.08 46.32
CA GLU A 298 12.25 -23.99 47.65
C GLU A 298 10.81 -24.47 47.54
N GLU A 299 10.59 -25.70 48.00
CA GLU A 299 9.27 -26.26 48.31
C GLU A 299 8.54 -25.26 49.21
N SER A 300 7.71 -24.42 48.61
CA SER A 300 6.74 -23.60 49.32
C SER A 300 5.72 -24.53 49.98
N GLU A 301 5.95 -24.81 51.26
CA GLU A 301 5.02 -25.53 52.14
C GLU A 301 3.65 -24.82 52.20
N PRO A 302 2.53 -25.57 52.16
CA PRO A 302 1.20 -25.01 52.29
C PRO A 302 0.91 -24.71 53.77
N GLN A 303 0.97 -23.44 54.17
CA GLN A 303 0.35 -23.01 55.42
C GLN A 303 -1.17 -22.92 55.26
N GLN A 304 -1.82 -24.01 55.63
CA GLN A 304 -3.18 -24.03 56.13
C GLN A 304 -3.21 -23.29 57.49
N GLU A 305 -3.90 -22.16 57.57
CA GLU A 305 -4.60 -21.76 58.78
C GLU A 305 -6.08 -21.57 58.46
N GLU A 306 -6.86 -22.56 58.90
CA GLU A 306 -8.28 -22.43 59.16
C GLU A 306 -8.52 -21.30 60.17
N GLN A 307 -9.53 -20.47 59.95
CA GLN A 307 -10.66 -20.33 60.89
C GLN A 307 -11.87 -19.64 60.23
N PRO A 308 -13.10 -19.89 60.75
CA PRO A 308 -14.33 -19.92 59.97
C PRO A 308 -15.38 -18.87 60.39
N GLN A 309 -16.53 -18.92 59.70
CA GLN A 309 -17.86 -18.40 60.10
C GLN A 309 -17.98 -16.85 60.05
N GLU A 310 -19.05 -16.22 59.56
CA GLU A 310 -20.48 -16.54 59.46
C GLU A 310 -21.08 -15.49 58.48
N ALA A 311 -21.90 -15.90 57.51
CA ALA A 311 -23.35 -15.67 57.49
C ALA A 311 -23.79 -14.21 57.23
N GLU A 312 -24.51 -14.03 56.11
CA GLU A 312 -25.69 -13.17 55.86
C GLU A 312 -25.67 -12.80 54.37
N GLU A 313 -26.30 -13.55 53.47
CA GLU A 313 -27.77 -13.68 53.31
C GLU A 313 -28.47 -12.32 53.13
N SER A 314 -28.55 -11.82 51.89
CA SER A 314 -29.85 -11.41 51.34
C SER A 314 -29.78 -10.91 49.89
N SER A 315 -30.53 -11.63 49.06
CA SER A 315 -31.57 -11.06 48.20
C SER A 315 -31.15 -10.36 46.91
N ALA A 316 -31.21 -11.13 45.82
CA ALA A 316 -31.88 -10.70 44.58
C ALA A 316 -33.41 -10.56 44.84
N PRO A 317 -34.31 -10.16 43.90
CA PRO A 317 -34.13 -9.83 42.48
C PRO A 317 -35.01 -8.66 41.96
N GLU A 318 -34.97 -8.46 40.64
CA GLU A 318 -36.08 -8.05 39.73
C GLU A 318 -36.76 -6.66 39.79
N ALA A 319 -36.64 -6.00 38.63
CA ALA A 319 -37.73 -5.51 37.78
C ALA A 319 -38.33 -4.10 37.99
N SER A 320 -38.44 -3.46 36.82
CA SER A 320 -39.55 -2.62 36.33
C SER A 320 -39.38 -1.10 36.31
N ALA A 321 -39.46 -0.62 35.07
CA ALA A 321 -40.40 0.37 34.56
C ALA A 321 -39.98 1.85 34.49
N GLU A 322 -39.85 2.26 33.22
CA GLU A 322 -40.51 3.41 32.58
C GLU A 322 -40.02 4.86 32.84
N THR A 323 -39.35 5.40 31.80
CA THR A 323 -39.74 6.55 30.91
C THR A 323 -40.01 7.96 31.53
N PRO A 324 -40.10 9.04 30.71
CA PRO A 324 -39.07 9.91 30.09
C PRO A 324 -39.10 11.38 30.58
N GLU A 325 -38.10 12.20 30.23
CA GLU A 325 -38.20 13.67 30.02
C GLU A 325 -36.86 14.14 29.38
N GLU A 326 -36.83 14.49 28.09
CA GLU A 326 -36.91 15.87 27.55
C GLU A 326 -36.06 16.90 28.31
N GLN A 327 -34.91 17.29 27.74
CA GLN A 327 -34.72 18.67 27.26
C GLN A 327 -33.48 18.85 26.36
N PRO A 328 -33.54 19.75 25.36
CA PRO A 328 -32.49 20.01 24.37
C PRO A 328 -31.77 21.36 24.59
N GLU A 329 -30.44 21.42 24.54
CA GLU A 329 -29.66 22.66 24.28
C GLU A 329 -28.34 22.25 23.59
N GLU A 330 -28.16 22.54 22.30
CA GLU A 330 -27.51 23.77 21.79
C GLU A 330 -25.97 23.73 21.94
N SER A 331 -25.28 23.23 20.91
CA SER A 331 -23.91 23.66 20.59
C SER A 331 -23.66 23.58 19.08
N ALA A 332 -24.29 24.50 18.37
CA ALA A 332 -23.79 24.96 17.08
C ALA A 332 -22.83 26.13 17.33
N ALA A 333 -21.86 26.28 16.45
CA ALA A 333 -20.94 27.41 16.28
C ALA A 333 -19.67 27.42 17.15
N THR A 334 -18.60 26.82 16.62
CA THR A 334 -17.26 27.44 16.59
C THR A 334 -16.35 26.64 15.65
N ASP A 335 -16.43 26.88 14.34
CA ASP A 335 -15.32 26.55 13.41
C ASP A 335 -15.36 27.34 12.07
N ALA A 336 -16.04 28.50 12.06
CA ALA A 336 -16.08 29.39 10.89
C ALA A 336 -15.22 30.67 11.04
N ALA A 337 -14.29 30.70 11.99
CA ALA A 337 -13.47 31.89 12.29
C ALA A 337 -12.00 31.80 11.84
N SER A 338 -11.58 30.70 11.22
CA SER A 338 -10.18 30.46 10.82
C SER A 338 -9.88 30.87 9.37
N ALA A 339 -10.89 30.88 8.48
CA ALA A 339 -10.69 31.17 7.06
C ALA A 339 -10.66 32.68 6.71
N ALA A 340 -11.26 33.55 7.52
CA ALA A 340 -11.32 35.00 7.23
C ALA A 340 -10.08 35.79 7.67
N ARG A 341 -9.08 35.15 8.30
CA ARG A 341 -7.88 35.84 8.82
C ARG A 341 -6.66 35.75 7.88
N LEU A 342 -6.66 34.88 6.88
CA LEU A 342 -5.58 34.76 5.90
C LEU A 342 -5.74 35.70 4.69
N GLU A 343 -6.95 36.13 4.36
CA GLU A 343 -7.18 37.01 3.20
C GLU A 343 -6.75 38.47 3.46
N LEU A 344 -6.82 38.94 4.71
CA LEU A 344 -6.41 40.30 5.09
C LEU A 344 -4.89 40.49 5.25
N GLN A 345 -4.10 39.40 5.29
CA GLN A 345 -2.64 39.49 5.41
C GLN A 345 -1.93 39.49 4.04
N ASN A 346 -2.54 38.92 3.00
CA ASN A 346 -2.00 38.95 1.64
C ASN A 346 -2.28 40.25 0.87
N GLU A 347 -3.32 41.01 1.23
CA GLU A 347 -3.58 42.32 0.61
C GLU A 347 -2.67 43.47 1.13
N GLN A 348 -1.97 43.28 2.25
CA GLN A 348 -1.06 44.30 2.79
C GLN A 348 0.40 44.18 2.31
N LEU A 349 0.78 43.09 1.64
CA LEU A 349 2.15 42.86 1.15
C LEU A 349 2.33 43.12 -0.37
N GLY A 350 1.25 43.43 -1.10
CA GLY A 350 1.28 43.61 -2.56
C GLY A 350 1.44 45.05 -3.09
N SER A 351 1.55 46.07 -2.23
CA SER A 351 1.50 47.49 -2.66
C SER A 351 2.78 48.29 -2.36
N ASN A 352 3.95 47.70 -2.61
CA ASN A 352 5.23 48.43 -2.60
C ASN A 352 6.16 47.85 -3.68
N GLY A 353 5.95 48.27 -4.93
CA GLY A 353 6.77 47.81 -6.06
C GLY A 353 6.57 48.63 -7.32
N ASP A 354 6.45 49.95 -7.20
CA ASP A 354 6.38 50.86 -8.34
C ASP A 354 7.28 52.07 -8.06
N ALA A 355 8.57 51.93 -8.40
CA ALA A 355 9.49 53.03 -8.72
C ALA A 355 10.91 52.50 -8.99
N ALA A 356 11.55 53.12 -9.98
CA ALA A 356 12.92 52.94 -10.50
C ALA A 356 13.04 51.83 -11.57
N ASP A 357 13.57 52.05 -12.77
CA ASP A 357 14.55 53.08 -13.16
C ASP A 357 14.49 53.30 -14.68
N GLU A 358 14.40 54.57 -15.07
CA GLU A 358 14.50 55.06 -16.45
C GLU A 358 15.69 56.05 -16.47
N ALA A 359 16.88 55.52 -16.77
CA ALA A 359 18.10 56.24 -17.18
C ALA A 359 19.16 55.14 -17.41
N THR A 360 19.86 55.01 -18.55
CA THR A 360 20.78 55.96 -19.15
C THR A 360 21.32 55.35 -20.46
N GLU A 361 21.55 56.22 -21.45
CA GLU A 361 22.51 56.18 -22.60
C GLU A 361 22.80 54.90 -23.39
#